data_AF-A0A962ALV2-F1
#
_entry.id   AF-A0A962ALV2-F1
#
_cell.length_a   1.000
_cell.length_b   1.000
_cell.length_c   1.000
_cell.angle_alpha   90.00
_cell.angle_beta   90.00
_cell.angle_gamma   90.00
#
_symmetry.space_group_name_H-M   'P 1'
#
loop_
_entity.id
_entity.type
_entity.pdbx_description
1 polymer ?
#
loop_
_entity_poly.entity_id
_entity_poly.type
_entity_poly.pdbx_seq_one_letter_code
_entity_poly.pdbx_strand_id
1 'polypeptide(L)' 'MAKAFVFPGQGSQAVGMGKALADAFPAARAVF' A
#
# COMPACT_ATOMS: atom_id res chain seq x y z
N MET A 1 -16.16 -4.64 20.43
CA MET A 1 -15.90 -5.40 19.18
C MET A 1 -14.53 -4.98 18.66
N ALA A 2 -13.63 -5.91 18.35
CA ALA A 2 -12.26 -5.62 17.90
C ALA A 2 -12.15 -5.60 16.36
N LYS A 3 -11.26 -4.78 15.81
CA LYS A 3 -10.98 -4.69 14.37
C LYS A 3 -9.63 -5.36 14.06
N ALA A 4 -9.56 -6.09 12.94
CA ALA A 4 -8.34 -6.72 12.46
C ALA A 4 -8.03 -6.24 11.03
N PHE A 5 -6.75 -6.03 10.73
CA PHE A 5 -6.27 -5.73 9.40
C PHE A 5 -5.65 -6.98 8.78
N VAL A 6 -6.01 -7.27 7.54
CA VAL A 6 -5.46 -8.40 6.77
C VAL A 6 -4.83 -7.86 5.50
N PHE A 7 -3.69 -8.42 5.13
CA PHE A 7 -2.91 -7.98 3.97
C PHE A 7 -2.89 -9.12 2.93
N PRO A 8 -3.24 -8.85 1.67
CA PRO A 8 -3.29 -9.87 0.63
C PRO A 8 -1.88 -10.38 0.28
N GLY A 9 -1.82 -11.63 -0.16
CA GLY A 9 -0.60 -12.25 -0.69
C GLY A 9 -0.35 -11.91 -2.16
N GLN A 10 0.45 -12.74 -2.83
CA GLN A 10 0.80 -12.56 -4.23
C GLN A 10 -0.41 -12.78 -5.17
N GLY A 11 -0.41 -12.11 -6.32
CA GLY A 11 -1.44 -12.22 -7.36
C GLY A 11 -2.32 -10.98 -7.52
N SER A 12 -2.29 -10.04 -6.56
CA SER A 12 -3.04 -8.78 -6.63
C SER A 12 -2.22 -7.58 -7.12
N GLN A 13 -0.94 -7.77 -7.45
CA GLN A 13 -0.08 -6.68 -7.91
C GLN A 13 -0.45 -6.19 -9.32
N ALA A 14 -0.26 -4.90 -9.56
CA ALA A 14 -0.40 -4.26 -10.87
C ALA A 14 0.77 -3.30 -11.13
N VAL A 15 1.10 -3.07 -12.41
CA VAL A 15 2.15 -2.10 -12.80
C VAL A 15 1.76 -0.71 -12.29
N GLY A 16 2.64 -0.08 -11.52
CA GLY A 16 2.43 1.25 -10.93
C GLY A 16 1.63 1.28 -9.62
N MET A 17 1.27 0.12 -9.05
CA MET A 17 0.62 0.05 -7.72
C MET A 17 1.44 0.79 -6.65
N GLY A 18 0.76 1.56 -5.79
CA GLY A 18 1.41 2.33 -4.73
C GLY A 18 1.96 3.71 -5.17
N LYS A 19 2.14 3.96 -6.46
CA LYS A 19 2.73 5.22 -6.96
C LYS A 19 1.96 6.46 -6.52
N ALA A 20 0.64 6.47 -6.67
CA ALA A 20 -0.18 7.62 -6.27
C ALA A 20 -0.11 7.89 -4.75
N LEU A 21 0.06 6.86 -3.93
CA LEU A 21 0.26 7.01 -2.48
C LEU A 21 1.64 7.60 -2.17
N ALA A 22 2.68 7.12 -2.84
CA ALA A 22 4.03 7.67 -2.72
C ALA A 22 4.08 9.16 -3.09
N ASP A 23 3.41 9.53 -4.18
CA ASP A 23 3.40 10.90 -4.70
C ASP A 23 2.65 11.86 -3.73
N ALA A 24 1.57 11.39 -3.08
CA ALA A 24 0.73 12.21 -2.21
C ALA A 24 1.21 12.29 -0.74
N PHE A 25 1.84 11.24 -0.20
CA PHE A 25 2.12 11.13 1.24
C PHE A 25 3.61 10.92 1.53
N PRO A 26 4.27 11.82 2.30
CA PRO A 26 5.68 11.67 2.67
C PRO A 26 6.01 10.36 3.39
N ALA A 27 5.11 9.88 4.25
CA ALA A 27 5.30 8.61 4.96
C ALA A 27 5.29 7.41 4.01
N ALA A 28 4.41 7.43 3.00
CA ALA A 28 4.40 6.40 1.98
C ALA A 28 5.67 6.48 1.12
N ARG A 29 6.07 7.69 0.69
CA ARG A 29 7.31 7.91 -0.06
C ARG A 29 8.57 7.42 0.64
N ALA A 30 8.62 7.45 1.96
CA ALA A 30 9.79 7.02 2.73
C ALA A 30 9.99 5.49 2.76
N VAL A 31 8.96 4.71 2.41
CA VAL A 31 8.98 3.24 2.43
C VAL A 31 8.92 2.61 1.04
N PHE A 32 8.84 3.43 -0.02
CA PHE A 32 9.01 3.02 -1.42
C PHE A 32 10.45 3.24 -1.86
#